data_AF-A0AAW6B6A6-F1
#
_entry.id   AF-A0AAW6B6A6-F1
#
_cell.length_a   1.000
_cell.length_b   1.000
_cell.length_c   1.000
_cell.angle_alpha   90.00
_cell.angle_beta   90.00
_cell.angle_gamma   90.00
#
_symmetry.space_group_name_H-M   'P 1'
#
loop_
_entity.id
_entity.type
_entity.pdbx_description
1 polymer ?
#
loop_
_entity_poly.entity_id
_entity_poly.type
_entity_poly.pdbx_seq_one_letter_code
_entity_poly.pdbx_strand_id
1 'polypeptide(L)'
;MKKRLVYLFSVVFFVFLGLLQLGLKPQRVEAAYGILHPYSTPVATRGNWYYLDRDSKGTQKIYTVKITAHAVDKDKLYVPSQKYFEKHVYNASEKKRNQFIEKTKNIYAGYNYKKGFNVNNWVSLAGDGVYYIPVTRKVKGKKVKALHIATGAGPYTAAYAYKTKKLARLAK
;
A
#
# COMPACT_ATOMS: atom_id res chain seq x y z
N MET A 1 -9.11 44.14 40.02
CA MET A 1 -10.05 43.11 39.50
C MET A 1 -9.77 42.65 38.07
N LYS A 2 -9.27 43.50 37.15
CA LYS A 2 -9.05 43.15 35.73
C LYS A 2 -8.04 42.02 35.46
N LYS A 3 -6.96 41.87 36.24
CA LYS A 3 -5.93 40.84 36.00
C LYS A 3 -6.35 39.41 36.38
N ARG A 4 -7.22 39.25 37.38
CA ARG A 4 -7.71 37.92 37.82
C ARG A 4 -8.77 37.35 36.86
N LEU A 5 -9.59 38.21 36.26
CA LEU A 5 -10.58 37.82 35.24
C LEU A 5 -9.94 37.33 33.94
N VAL A 6 -8.83 37.95 33.49
CA VAL A 6 -8.11 37.52 32.27
C VAL A 6 -7.50 36.12 32.44
N TYR A 7 -6.98 35.80 33.63
CA TYR A 7 -6.46 34.46 33.93
C TYR A 7 -7.57 33.40 34.02
N LEU A 8 -8.75 33.74 34.54
CA LEU A 8 -9.89 32.83 34.57
C LEU A 8 -10.43 32.54 33.16
N PHE A 9 -10.49 33.56 32.29
CA PHE A 9 -10.90 33.36 30.90
C PHE A 9 -9.88 32.56 30.08
N SER A 10 -8.57 32.73 30.32
CA SER A 10 -7.54 31.96 29.60
C SER A 10 -7.53 30.49 29.99
N VAL A 11 -7.66 30.16 31.27
CA VAL A 11 -7.69 28.76 31.75
C VAL A 11 -8.92 28.03 31.24
N VAL A 12 -10.10 28.67 31.25
CA VAL A 12 -11.33 28.06 30.71
C VAL A 12 -11.24 27.86 29.20
N PHE A 13 -10.62 28.78 28.46
CA PHE A 13 -10.40 28.65 27.01
C PHE A 13 -9.45 27.51 26.65
N PHE A 14 -8.35 27.32 27.41
CA PHE A 14 -7.42 26.21 27.19
C PHE A 14 -8.00 24.84 27.58
N VAL A 15 -8.84 24.78 28.62
CA VAL A 15 -9.57 23.54 28.97
C VAL A 15 -10.60 23.18 27.91
N PHE A 16 -11.31 24.17 27.34
CA PHE A 16 -12.23 23.92 26.22
C PHE A 16 -11.50 23.50 24.92
N LEU A 17 -10.33 24.08 24.62
CA LEU A 17 -9.50 23.64 23.47
C LEU A 17 -8.95 22.22 23.66
N GLY A 18 -8.55 21.84 24.88
CA GLY A 18 -8.09 20.50 25.21
C GLY A 18 -9.18 19.42 25.10
N LEU A 19 -10.43 19.78 25.44
CA LEU A 19 -11.59 18.88 25.32
C LEU A 19 -12.07 18.70 23.87
N LEU A 20 -11.89 19.70 23.01
CA LEU A 20 -12.20 19.61 21.57
C LEU A 20 -11.30 18.62 20.81
N GLN A 21 -10.09 18.33 21.32
CA GLN A 21 -9.18 17.34 20.72
C GLN A 21 -9.49 15.88 21.12
N LEU A 22 -10.30 15.65 22.15
CA LEU A 22 -10.64 14.30 22.62
C LEU A 22 -11.89 13.70 21.96
N GLY A 23 -12.64 14.49 21.18
CA GLY A 23 -13.94 14.11 20.62
C GLY A 23 -13.94 13.59 19.18
N LEU A 24 -12.87 13.80 18.40
CA LEU A 24 -12.81 13.33 17.01
C LEU A 24 -11.89 12.12 16.91
N LYS A 25 -12.36 10.97 17.42
CA LYS A 25 -11.89 9.71 16.85
C LYS A 25 -12.30 9.76 15.38
N PRO A 26 -11.36 9.63 14.41
CA PRO A 26 -11.75 9.54 13.02
C PRO A 26 -12.74 8.39 12.93
N GLN A 27 -13.98 8.72 12.57
CA GLN A 27 -15.03 7.74 12.34
C GLN A 27 -14.44 6.73 11.36
N ARG A 28 -14.19 5.50 11.83
CA ARG A 28 -13.53 4.45 11.05
C ARG A 28 -14.33 4.23 9.77
N VAL A 29 -13.89 4.88 8.69
CA VAL A 29 -14.27 4.58 7.30
C VAL A 29 -13.99 3.08 6.99
N GLU A 30 -13.19 2.43 7.84
CA GLU A 30 -12.70 1.08 7.73
C GLU A 30 -13.78 -0.01 7.69
N ALA A 31 -15.03 0.17 8.14
CA ALA A 31 -16.02 -0.92 8.02
C ALA A 31 -16.63 -1.07 6.61
N ALA A 32 -16.53 -0.04 5.75
CA ALA A 32 -17.12 -0.07 4.42
C ALA A 32 -16.35 -1.04 3.51
N TYR A 33 -17.09 -1.84 2.73
CA TYR A 33 -16.52 -2.77 1.74
C TYR A 33 -15.59 -3.85 2.32
N GLY A 34 -15.71 -4.15 3.61
CA GLY A 34 -14.91 -5.19 4.26
C GLY A 34 -13.45 -4.81 4.47
N ILE A 35 -13.13 -3.53 4.53
CA ILE A 35 -11.81 -3.07 5.00
C ILE A 35 -11.68 -3.43 6.50
N LEU A 36 -10.48 -3.78 6.97
CA LEU A 36 -10.20 -3.90 8.42
C LEU A 36 -9.42 -2.69 8.91
N HIS A 37 -8.32 -2.40 8.23
CA HIS A 37 -7.44 -1.26 8.49
C HIS A 37 -6.48 -1.10 7.30
N PRO A 38 -5.74 0.02 7.20
CA PRO A 38 -4.63 0.17 6.26
C PRO A 38 -3.60 -0.95 6.41
N TYR A 39 -3.13 -1.50 5.29
CA TYR A 39 -2.02 -2.46 5.28
C TYR A 39 -0.70 -1.71 5.48
N SER A 40 0.20 -2.26 6.29
CA SER A 40 1.53 -1.69 6.53
C SER A 40 2.59 -2.44 5.75
N THR A 41 3.19 -1.80 4.74
CA THR A 41 4.27 -2.40 3.95
C THR A 41 5.53 -2.61 4.81
N PRO A 42 6.32 -3.67 4.59
CA PRO A 42 7.59 -3.87 5.29
C PRO A 42 8.57 -2.70 5.08
N VAL A 43 9.28 -2.27 6.13
CA VAL A 43 10.20 -1.12 6.03
C VAL A 43 11.26 -1.30 4.95
N ALA A 44 11.76 -2.53 4.76
CA ALA A 44 12.79 -2.85 3.79
C ALA A 44 12.35 -2.66 2.32
N THR A 45 11.05 -2.65 2.03
CA THR A 45 10.51 -2.42 0.68
C THR A 45 10.21 -0.95 0.40
N ARG A 46 10.19 -0.07 1.41
CA ARG A 46 9.80 1.34 1.26
C ARG A 46 10.83 2.16 0.47
N GLY A 47 10.34 3.24 -0.14
CA GLY A 47 11.10 4.22 -0.91
C GLY A 47 10.88 4.11 -2.42
N ASN A 48 11.65 4.89 -3.17
CA ASN A 48 11.65 4.83 -4.63
C ASN A 48 12.57 3.72 -5.13
N TRP A 49 12.10 2.98 -6.13
CA TRP A 49 12.80 1.90 -6.79
C TRP A 49 12.73 2.09 -8.30
N TYR A 50 13.84 1.84 -8.97
CA TYR A 50 13.98 2.03 -10.40
C TYR A 50 14.35 0.71 -11.04
N TYR A 51 13.60 0.30 -12.06
CA TYR A 51 13.91 -0.89 -12.83
C TYR A 51 13.92 -0.57 -14.31
N LEU A 52 14.62 -1.40 -15.06
CA LEU A 52 14.76 -1.26 -16.49
C LEU A 52 13.87 -2.32 -17.13
N ASP A 53 12.98 -1.89 -18.01
CA ASP A 53 12.07 -2.77 -18.72
C ASP A 53 11.82 -2.24 -20.14
N ARG A 54 11.19 -3.02 -21.00
CA ARG A 54 10.79 -2.61 -22.35
C ARG A 54 9.36 -2.10 -22.33
N ASP A 55 9.12 -1.00 -23.03
CA ASP A 55 7.75 -0.56 -23.30
C ASP A 55 7.08 -1.42 -24.39
N SER A 56 5.82 -1.12 -24.71
CA SER A 56 5.04 -1.84 -25.73
C SER A 56 5.66 -1.79 -27.14
N LYS A 57 6.61 -0.89 -27.39
CA LYS A 57 7.35 -0.77 -28.66
C LYS A 57 8.73 -1.45 -28.59
N GLY A 58 9.03 -2.15 -27.51
CA GLY A 58 10.33 -2.79 -27.27
C GLY A 58 11.43 -1.82 -26.83
N THR A 59 11.12 -0.54 -26.61
CA THR A 59 12.13 0.46 -26.22
C THR A 59 12.45 0.33 -24.74
N GLN A 60 13.73 0.20 -24.42
CA GLN A 60 14.19 0.05 -23.05
C GLN A 60 14.05 1.37 -22.27
N LYS A 61 13.26 1.36 -21.20
CA LYS A 61 12.98 2.52 -20.35
C LYS A 61 13.20 2.21 -18.89
N ILE A 62 13.45 3.27 -18.11
CA ILE A 62 13.49 3.16 -16.66
C ILE A 62 12.12 3.48 -16.11
N TYR A 63 11.56 2.54 -15.39
CA TYR A 63 10.32 2.66 -14.64
C TYR A 63 10.63 2.93 -13.17
N THR A 64 9.65 3.51 -12.47
CA THR A 64 9.77 3.81 -11.04
C THR A 64 8.59 3.20 -10.30
N VAL A 65 8.86 2.58 -9.15
CA VAL A 65 7.85 2.19 -8.17
C VAL A 65 8.15 2.91 -6.86
N LYS A 66 7.16 3.57 -6.28
CA LYS A 66 7.26 4.23 -4.98
C LYS A 66 6.48 3.44 -3.94
N ILE A 67 7.14 2.93 -2.91
CA ILE A 67 6.47 2.20 -1.84
C ILE A 67 6.51 3.06 -0.57
N THR A 68 5.34 3.35 -0.01
CA THR A 68 5.19 4.06 1.28
C THR A 68 4.69 3.10 2.35
N ALA A 69 4.45 3.59 3.56
CA ALA A 69 3.94 2.75 4.65
C ALA A 69 2.61 2.06 4.31
N HIS A 70 1.74 2.70 3.53
CA HIS A 70 0.37 2.20 3.27
C HIS A 70 -0.02 2.24 1.80
N ALA A 71 0.93 2.41 0.88
CA ALA A 71 0.63 2.52 -0.54
C ALA A 71 1.78 2.05 -1.42
N VAL A 72 1.44 1.58 -2.60
CA VAL A 72 2.35 1.42 -3.74
C VAL A 72 1.93 2.41 -4.82
N ASP A 73 2.87 3.22 -5.28
CA ASP A 73 2.67 4.41 -6.08
C ASP A 73 1.61 5.33 -5.47
N LYS A 74 0.42 5.37 -6.07
CA LYS A 74 -0.74 6.15 -5.58
C LYS A 74 -1.81 5.30 -4.92
N ASP A 75 -1.66 3.98 -4.99
CA ASP A 75 -2.69 3.02 -4.62
C ASP A 75 -2.54 2.63 -3.14
N LYS A 76 -3.52 3.06 -2.33
CA LYS A 76 -3.58 2.73 -0.91
C LYS A 76 -3.92 1.25 -0.74
N LEU A 77 -3.24 0.62 0.21
CA LEU A 77 -3.40 -0.80 0.52
C LEU A 77 -4.14 -0.99 1.82
N TYR A 78 -5.02 -1.98 1.84
CA TYR A 78 -5.83 -2.33 3.01
C TYR A 78 -5.77 -3.83 3.30
N VAL A 79 -6.09 -4.18 4.53
CA VAL A 79 -6.30 -5.58 4.93
C VAL A 79 -7.79 -5.91 4.77
N PRO A 80 -8.16 -6.94 3.99
CA PRO A 80 -9.54 -7.34 3.83
C PRO A 80 -10.03 -8.18 5.02
N SER A 81 -11.31 -8.04 5.34
CA SER A 81 -12.02 -8.86 6.32
C SER A 81 -12.51 -10.14 5.67
N GLN A 82 -11.86 -11.27 5.98
CA GLN A 82 -12.26 -12.58 5.47
C GLN A 82 -13.73 -12.89 5.76
N LYS A 83 -14.18 -12.63 7.01
CA LYS A 83 -15.58 -12.81 7.43
C LYS A 83 -16.56 -11.97 6.60
N TYR A 84 -16.19 -10.74 6.25
CA TYR A 84 -17.03 -9.89 5.40
C TYR A 84 -17.12 -10.47 3.99
N PHE A 85 -15.98 -10.84 3.41
CA PHE A 85 -15.91 -11.36 2.05
C PHE A 85 -16.67 -12.67 1.89
N GLU A 86 -16.52 -13.61 2.82
CA GLU A 86 -17.29 -14.86 2.84
C GLU A 86 -18.80 -14.59 2.87
N LYS A 87 -19.26 -13.70 3.76
CA LYS A 87 -20.69 -13.40 3.93
C LYS A 87 -21.29 -12.60 2.76
N HIS A 88 -20.55 -11.67 2.19
CA HIS A 88 -21.10 -10.64 1.31
C HIS A 88 -20.61 -10.67 -0.14
N VAL A 89 -19.51 -11.37 -0.42
CA VAL A 89 -18.85 -11.35 -1.74
C VAL A 89 -18.78 -12.75 -2.36
N TYR A 90 -18.17 -13.71 -1.67
CA TYR A 90 -17.93 -15.05 -2.21
C TYR A 90 -19.19 -15.88 -2.32
N ASN A 91 -20.08 -15.79 -1.32
CA ASN A 91 -21.38 -16.47 -1.33
C ASN A 91 -22.51 -15.65 -1.99
N ALA A 92 -22.19 -14.50 -2.59
CA ALA A 92 -23.18 -13.68 -3.29
C ALA A 92 -23.41 -14.19 -4.72
N SER A 93 -24.58 -13.88 -5.28
CA SER A 93 -24.83 -14.13 -6.71
C SER A 93 -23.83 -13.36 -7.58
N GLU A 94 -23.52 -13.89 -8.76
CA GLU A 94 -22.56 -13.27 -9.69
C GLU A 94 -22.87 -11.80 -9.96
N LYS A 95 -24.14 -11.45 -10.20
CA LYS A 95 -24.58 -10.06 -10.39
C LYS A 95 -24.18 -9.15 -9.21
N LYS A 96 -24.41 -9.60 -7.98
CA LYS A 96 -24.06 -8.83 -6.77
C LYS A 96 -22.55 -8.73 -6.59
N ARG A 97 -21.82 -9.81 -6.87
CA ARG A 97 -20.36 -9.84 -6.81
C ARG A 97 -19.73 -8.88 -7.83
N ASN A 98 -20.21 -8.87 -9.07
CA ASN A 98 -19.71 -7.98 -10.13
C ASN A 98 -20.00 -6.50 -9.80
N GLN A 99 -21.17 -6.20 -9.23
CA GLN A 99 -21.47 -4.86 -8.72
C GLN A 99 -20.53 -4.43 -7.60
N PHE A 100 -20.16 -5.36 -6.69
CA PHE A 100 -19.21 -5.09 -5.63
C PHE A 100 -17.81 -4.81 -6.21
N ILE A 101 -17.34 -5.65 -7.14
CA ILE A 101 -16.05 -5.49 -7.84
C ILE A 101 -15.95 -4.11 -8.47
N GLU A 102 -16.98 -3.69 -9.22
CA GLU A 102 -16.98 -2.38 -9.88
C GLU A 102 -16.91 -1.23 -8.87
N LYS A 103 -17.64 -1.34 -7.76
CA LYS A 103 -17.60 -0.34 -6.66
C LYS A 103 -16.24 -0.29 -5.97
N THR A 104 -15.50 -1.40 -5.94
CA THR A 104 -14.23 -1.52 -5.22
C THR A 104 -13.02 -1.60 -6.14
N LYS A 105 -13.14 -1.28 -7.43
CA LYS A 105 -12.08 -1.49 -8.44
C LYS A 105 -10.77 -0.73 -8.18
N ASN A 106 -10.85 0.35 -7.39
CA ASN A 106 -9.69 1.18 -7.01
C ASN A 106 -9.24 0.93 -5.55
N ILE A 107 -9.74 -0.13 -4.92
CA ILE A 107 -9.30 -0.57 -3.59
C ILE A 107 -8.36 -1.76 -3.81
N TYR A 108 -7.24 -1.76 -3.09
CA TYR A 108 -6.22 -2.78 -3.25
C TYR A 108 -5.91 -3.46 -1.91
N ALA A 109 -5.75 -4.78 -1.97
CA ALA A 109 -5.46 -5.60 -0.82
C ALA A 109 -3.95 -5.81 -0.70
N GLY A 110 -3.41 -5.64 0.52
CA GLY A 110 -2.04 -5.98 0.85
C GLY A 110 -1.97 -7.25 1.68
N TYR A 111 -1.08 -8.17 1.30
CA TYR A 111 -0.85 -9.43 2.01
C TYR A 111 0.63 -9.62 2.33
N ASN A 112 0.93 -10.09 3.54
CA ASN A 112 2.30 -10.41 3.92
C ASN A 112 2.84 -11.57 3.07
N TYR A 113 4.06 -11.45 2.57
CA TYR A 113 4.71 -12.50 1.79
C TYR A 113 6.21 -12.53 2.06
N LYS A 114 6.69 -13.55 2.80
CA LYS A 114 8.09 -13.64 3.25
C LYS A 114 8.52 -12.32 3.94
N LYS A 115 9.67 -11.75 3.57
CA LYS A 115 10.15 -10.44 4.04
C LYS A 115 9.55 -9.25 3.25
N GLY A 116 8.67 -9.53 2.30
CA GLY A 116 8.00 -8.59 1.42
C GLY A 116 6.49 -8.67 1.56
N PHE A 117 5.79 -8.33 0.49
CA PHE A 117 4.33 -8.34 0.44
C PHE A 117 3.82 -8.54 -0.98
N ASN A 118 2.55 -8.91 -1.09
CA ASN A 118 1.80 -8.99 -2.33
C ASN A 118 0.69 -7.92 -2.34
N VAL A 119 0.43 -7.34 -3.51
CA VAL A 119 -0.66 -6.41 -3.76
C VAL A 119 -1.62 -7.05 -4.76
N ASN A 120 -2.88 -7.22 -4.38
CA ASN A 120 -3.94 -7.75 -5.23
C ASN A 120 -5.06 -6.72 -5.41
N ASN A 121 -5.90 -6.95 -6.41
CA ASN A 121 -7.22 -6.34 -6.49
C ASN A 121 -8.04 -6.67 -5.23
N TRP A 122 -8.97 -5.78 -4.84
CA TRP A 122 -9.80 -5.99 -3.65
C TRP A 122 -10.53 -7.34 -3.67
N VAL A 123 -11.11 -7.69 -4.81
CA VAL A 123 -11.67 -9.00 -5.09
C VAL A 123 -10.83 -9.63 -6.19
N SER A 124 -10.09 -10.69 -5.87
CA SER A 124 -9.40 -11.48 -6.89
C SER A 124 -10.32 -12.59 -7.38
N LEU A 125 -10.79 -12.48 -8.64
CA LEU A 125 -11.56 -13.54 -9.30
C LEU A 125 -10.66 -14.49 -10.09
N ALA A 126 -9.53 -13.98 -10.60
CA ALA A 126 -8.45 -14.70 -11.23
C ALA A 126 -7.25 -13.74 -11.34
N GLY A 127 -6.03 -14.27 -11.22
CA GLY A 127 -4.80 -13.49 -11.33
C GLY A 127 -4.16 -13.15 -10.00
N ASP A 128 -2.85 -13.21 -10.02
CA ASP A 128 -1.99 -13.05 -8.87
C ASP A 128 -1.23 -11.75 -9.03
N GLY A 129 -1.45 -10.89 -8.06
CA GLY A 129 -0.99 -9.53 -8.11
C GLY A 129 0.51 -9.39 -7.96
N VAL A 130 0.93 -8.20 -7.57
CA VAL A 130 2.34 -7.82 -7.66
C VAL A 130 3.03 -8.07 -6.33
N TYR A 131 4.10 -8.86 -6.36
CA TYR A 131 4.96 -9.13 -5.21
C TYR A 131 6.13 -8.15 -5.18
N TYR A 132 6.42 -7.63 -3.99
CA TYR A 132 7.53 -6.73 -3.72
C TYR A 132 8.40 -7.32 -2.62
N ILE A 133 9.50 -7.96 -3.01
CA ILE A 133 10.33 -8.76 -2.10
C ILE A 133 11.72 -8.12 -1.98
N PRO A 134 12.17 -7.72 -0.79
CA PRO A 134 13.50 -7.15 -0.62
C PRO A 134 14.55 -8.25 -0.80
N VAL A 135 15.55 -7.99 -1.64
CA VAL A 135 16.63 -8.95 -1.95
C VAL A 135 17.98 -8.24 -2.01
N THR A 136 19.06 -9.01 -2.05
CA THR A 136 20.41 -8.52 -2.34
C THR A 136 20.86 -9.07 -3.69
N ARG A 137 21.39 -8.21 -4.54
CA ARG A 137 21.90 -8.57 -5.87
C ARG A 137 23.36 -8.17 -6.00
N LYS A 138 24.12 -8.81 -6.88
CA LYS A 138 25.48 -8.40 -7.24
C LYS A 138 25.43 -7.58 -8.53
N VAL A 139 25.88 -6.33 -8.49
CA VAL A 139 25.97 -5.44 -9.66
C VAL A 139 27.41 -4.98 -9.78
N LYS A 140 28.08 -5.32 -10.90
CA LYS A 140 29.51 -5.04 -11.12
C LYS A 140 30.39 -5.45 -9.93
N GLY A 141 30.23 -6.67 -9.44
CA GLY A 141 31.03 -7.18 -8.31
C GLY A 141 30.51 -6.81 -6.92
N LYS A 142 29.70 -5.75 -6.79
CA LYS A 142 29.27 -5.20 -5.49
C LYS A 142 27.89 -5.70 -5.08
N LYS A 143 27.72 -6.07 -3.81
CA LYS A 143 26.41 -6.41 -3.23
C LYS A 143 25.59 -5.12 -3.06
N VAL A 144 24.38 -5.09 -3.60
CA VAL A 144 23.47 -3.95 -3.53
C VAL A 144 22.08 -4.39 -3.11
N LYS A 145 21.37 -3.55 -2.35
CA LYS A 145 19.95 -3.74 -2.04
C LYS A 145 19.14 -3.60 -3.33
N ALA A 146 18.22 -4.54 -3.54
CA ALA A 146 17.32 -4.55 -4.67
C ALA A 146 15.91 -4.95 -4.20
N LEU A 147 14.93 -4.68 -5.05
CA LEU A 147 13.56 -5.13 -4.89
C LEU A 147 13.24 -6.09 -6.02
N HIS A 148 12.91 -7.33 -5.69
CA HIS A 148 12.37 -8.28 -6.63
C HIS A 148 10.88 -7.96 -6.83
N ILE A 149 10.54 -7.53 -8.04
CA ILE A 149 9.18 -7.32 -8.50
C ILE A 149 8.77 -8.58 -9.25
N ALA A 150 7.68 -9.21 -8.81
CA ALA A 150 7.20 -10.45 -9.38
C ALA A 150 5.68 -10.45 -9.55
N THR A 151 5.17 -11.29 -10.45
CA THR A 151 3.76 -11.32 -10.88
C THR A 151 3.31 -12.74 -11.25
N GLY A 152 1.99 -12.98 -11.34
CA GLY A 152 1.43 -14.28 -11.76
C GLY A 152 1.36 -15.32 -10.63
N ALA A 153 0.96 -16.57 -10.93
CA ALA A 153 0.83 -17.80 -10.09
C ALA A 153 1.54 -17.84 -8.72
N GLY A 154 2.74 -17.25 -8.70
CA GLY A 154 3.58 -17.06 -7.56
C GLY A 154 4.60 -15.95 -7.87
N PRO A 155 5.72 -15.89 -7.16
CA PRO A 155 6.70 -14.82 -7.31
C PRO A 155 7.58 -15.01 -8.57
N TYR A 156 6.99 -15.14 -9.77
CA TYR A 156 7.71 -15.19 -11.03
C TYR A 156 8.31 -13.82 -11.33
N THR A 157 9.62 -13.81 -11.60
CA THR A 157 10.38 -12.57 -11.77
C THR A 157 9.87 -11.78 -12.97
N ALA A 158 9.34 -10.58 -12.69
CA ALA A 158 9.07 -9.56 -13.69
C ALA A 158 10.28 -8.64 -13.83
N ALA A 159 10.82 -8.15 -12.71
CA ALA A 159 11.98 -7.27 -12.70
C ALA A 159 12.76 -7.28 -11.38
N TYR A 160 14.00 -6.78 -11.43
CA TYR A 160 14.73 -6.33 -10.26
C TYR A 160 14.86 -4.80 -10.30
N ALA A 161 14.40 -4.15 -9.25
CA ALA A 161 14.49 -2.70 -9.09
C ALA A 161 15.57 -2.31 -8.08
N TYR A 162 16.12 -1.12 -8.25
CA TYR A 162 17.27 -0.61 -7.49
C TYR A 162 17.01 0.81 -7.00
N LYS A 163 17.76 1.26 -5.99
CA LYS A 163 17.56 2.59 -5.39
C LYS A 163 17.92 3.78 -6.29
N THR A 164 18.63 3.57 -7.40
CA THR A 164 18.98 4.66 -8.33
C THR A 164 18.82 4.22 -9.79
N LYS A 165 18.50 5.18 -10.66
CA LYS A 165 18.46 4.98 -12.12
C LYS A 165 19.79 4.45 -12.67
N LYS A 166 20.92 4.92 -12.12
CA LYS A 166 22.26 4.45 -12.51
C LYS A 166 22.44 2.96 -12.20
N LEU A 167 22.09 2.51 -11.00
CA LEU A 167 22.15 1.09 -10.65
C LEU A 167 21.26 0.23 -11.54
N ALA A 168 20.04 0.70 -11.83
CA ALA A 168 19.13 0.00 -12.74
C ALA A 168 19.73 -0.22 -14.15
N ARG A 169 20.47 0.76 -14.68
CA ARG A 169 21.16 0.61 -15.98
C ARG A 169 22.37 -0.31 -15.93
N LEU A 170 23.07 -0.35 -14.80
CA LEU A 170 24.29 -1.15 -14.62
C LEU A 170 24.01 -2.62 -14.32
N ALA A 171 22.79 -2.94 -13.90
CA ALA A 171 22.38 -4.28 -13.48
C ALA A 171 21.82 -5.15 -14.62
N LYS A 172 22.10 -4.77 -15.88
CA LYS A 172 21.83 -5.59 -17.07
C LYS A 172 22.50 -6.96 -16.96
#